data_AF-A0A7X6BMN0-F1
#
_entry.id   AF-A0A7X6BMN0-F1
#
_cell.length_a   1.000
_cell.length_b   1.000
_cell.length_c   1.000
_cell.angle_alpha   90.00
_cell.angle_beta   90.00
_cell.angle_gamma   90.00
#
_symmetry.space_group_name_H-M   'P 1'
#
loop_
_entity.id
_entity.type
_entity.pdbx_description
1 polymer ?
#
loop_
_entity_poly.entity_id
_entity_poly.type
_entity_poly.pdbx_seq_one_letter_code
_entity_poly.pdbx_strand_id
1 'polypeptide(L)'
;MTPFQTAALVATLLTLLIAWFRGGHPERFGAAVVLVWLAAQLLAVAGVIPFPLTRFEVAYVPVYDTLVESALLAAFVFMAMKGSRWWPFAAAAVMVLGVLIYVALPFVPHLRGRPQISAHLGLVLALDLSLLAGVGERWLAGEPAASRLAIWRSSAQERSAP
;
A
#
# COMPACT_ATOMS: atom_id res chain seq x y z
N MET A 1 6.52 18.73 -5.20
CA MET A 1 6.84 17.32 -5.45
C MET A 1 7.93 17.21 -6.51
N THR A 2 8.86 16.28 -6.36
CA THR A 2 9.87 15.98 -7.38
C THR A 2 9.29 15.05 -8.46
N PRO A 3 9.85 15.03 -9.68
CA PRO A 3 9.37 14.14 -10.75
C PRO A 3 9.31 12.66 -10.34
N PHE A 4 10.27 12.21 -9.53
CA PHE A 4 10.30 10.83 -9.01
C PHE A 4 9.15 10.52 -8.05
N GLN A 5 8.76 11.48 -7.20
CA GLN A 5 7.60 11.33 -6.31
C GLN A 5 6.31 11.24 -7.10
N THR A 6 6.17 12.05 -8.16
CA THR A 6 5.02 12.00 -9.07
C THR A 6 4.97 10.66 -9.80
N ALA A 7 6.10 10.17 -10.31
CA ALA A 7 6.17 8.88 -10.98
C ALA A 7 5.79 7.72 -10.04
N ALA A 8 6.30 7.73 -8.80
CA ALA A 8 5.94 6.74 -7.78
C ALA A 8 4.45 6.79 -7.45
N LEU A 9 3.89 8.00 -7.26
CA LEU A 9 2.45 8.17 -7.03
C LEU A 9 1.61 7.58 -8.17
N VAL A 10 1.97 7.87 -9.43
CA VAL A 10 1.28 7.30 -10.60
C VAL A 10 1.41 5.78 -10.62
N ALA A 11 2.60 5.24 -10.34
CA ALA A 11 2.83 3.80 -10.25
C ALA A 11 1.96 3.13 -9.17
N THR A 12 1.86 3.74 -7.98
CA THR A 12 0.99 3.27 -6.90
C THR A 12 -0.47 3.31 -7.33
N LEU A 13 -0.95 4.40 -7.92
CA LEU A 13 -2.33 4.50 -8.40
C LEU A 13 -2.67 3.44 -9.46
N LEU A 14 -1.76 3.19 -10.41
CA LEU A 14 -1.93 2.13 -11.40
C LEU A 14 -1.94 0.75 -10.74
N THR A 15 -1.06 0.52 -9.76
CA THR A 15 -1.00 -0.73 -9.01
C THR A 15 -2.30 -0.99 -8.25
N LEU A 16 -2.84 0.04 -7.57
CA LEU A 16 -4.13 -0.01 -6.89
C LEU A 16 -5.26 -0.32 -7.88
N LEU A 17 -5.28 0.33 -9.04
CA LEU A 17 -6.27 0.09 -10.09
C LEU A 17 -6.23 -1.37 -10.55
N ILE A 18 -5.04 -1.88 -10.86
CA ILE A 18 -4.84 -3.27 -11.30
C ILE A 18 -5.29 -4.24 -10.22
N ALA A 19 -4.82 -4.06 -8.97
CA ALA A 19 -5.20 -4.92 -7.85
C ALA A 19 -6.71 -4.88 -7.57
N TRP A 20 -7.37 -3.74 -7.76
CA TRP A 20 -8.80 -3.61 -7.56
C TRP A 20 -9.62 -4.38 -8.61
N PHE A 21 -9.29 -4.21 -9.89
CA PHE A 21 -10.05 -4.84 -10.98
C PHE A 21 -9.67 -6.29 -11.26
N ARG A 22 -8.39 -6.62 -11.12
CA ARG A 22 -7.83 -7.94 -11.44
C ARG A 22 -7.45 -8.76 -10.22
N GLY A 23 -7.49 -8.21 -9.01
CA GLY A 23 -7.22 -8.95 -7.77
C GLY A 23 -8.41 -9.79 -7.29
N GLY A 24 -8.10 -10.72 -6.38
CA GLY A 24 -9.07 -11.42 -5.55
C GLY A 24 -9.42 -10.59 -4.30
N HIS A 25 -10.11 -11.22 -3.35
CA HIS A 25 -10.44 -10.58 -2.07
C HIS A 25 -9.19 -10.14 -1.28
N PRO A 26 -8.12 -10.95 -1.13
CA PRO A 26 -6.95 -10.51 -0.38
C PRO A 26 -6.22 -9.36 -1.07
N GLU A 27 -6.06 -9.39 -2.39
CA GLU A 27 -5.40 -8.30 -3.13
C GLU A 27 -6.20 -7.00 -3.06
N ARG A 28 -7.54 -7.07 -3.13
CA ARG A 28 -8.42 -5.90 -2.95
C ARG A 28 -8.34 -5.31 -1.56
N PHE A 29 -8.26 -6.16 -0.54
CA PHE A 29 -8.09 -5.69 0.84
C PHE A 29 -6.74 -5.00 1.01
N GLY A 30 -5.65 -5.59 0.47
CA GLY A 30 -4.34 -4.93 0.42
C GLY A 30 -4.38 -3.58 -0.30
N ALA A 31 -5.01 -3.53 -1.48
CA ALA A 31 -5.20 -2.29 -2.22
C ALA A 31 -6.00 -1.25 -1.43
N ALA A 32 -7.05 -1.66 -0.71
CA ALA A 32 -7.82 -0.76 0.15
C ALA A 32 -6.96 -0.17 1.28
N VAL A 33 -6.14 -0.99 1.94
CA VAL A 33 -5.21 -0.54 3.00
C VAL A 33 -4.23 0.50 2.45
N VAL A 34 -3.61 0.22 1.30
CA VAL A 34 -2.66 1.15 0.65
C VAL A 34 -3.38 2.42 0.16
N LEU A 35 -4.61 2.32 -0.32
CA LEU A 35 -5.41 3.48 -0.73
C LEU A 35 -5.75 4.39 0.45
N VAL A 36 -6.16 3.82 1.59
CA VAL A 36 -6.45 4.58 2.81
C VAL A 36 -5.20 5.29 3.30
N TRP A 37 -4.06 4.59 3.30
CA TRP A 37 -2.77 5.20 3.61
C TRP A 37 -2.43 6.36 2.68
N LEU A 38 -2.56 6.15 1.37
CA LEU A 38 -2.27 7.17 0.36
C LEU A 38 -3.20 8.38 0.53
N ALA A 39 -4.50 8.16 0.77
CA ALA A 39 -5.46 9.21 1.02
C ALA A 39 -5.11 10.02 2.28
N ALA A 40 -4.71 9.36 3.37
CA ALA A 40 -4.28 10.04 4.59
C ALA A 40 -3.06 10.96 4.34
N GLN A 41 -2.08 10.49 3.56
CA GLN A 41 -0.91 11.29 3.17
C GLN A 41 -1.32 12.52 2.34
N LEU A 42 -2.19 12.34 1.35
CA LEU A 42 -2.65 13.45 0.48
C LEU A 42 -3.47 14.49 1.26
N LEU A 43 -4.33 14.05 2.18
CA LEU A 43 -5.13 14.93 3.02
C LEU A 43 -4.26 15.72 4.02
N ALA A 44 -3.20 15.11 4.54
CA ALA A 44 -2.22 15.81 5.38
C ALA A 44 -1.46 16.88 4.58
N VAL A 45 -0.99 16.56 3.37
CA VAL A 45 -0.34 17.53 2.48
C VAL A 45 -1.29 18.67 2.08
N ALA A 46 -2.58 18.40 1.92
CA ALA A 46 -3.60 19.40 1.64
C ALA A 46 -3.96 20.28 2.86
N GLY A 47 -3.37 20.03 4.04
CA GLY A 47 -3.66 20.75 5.27
C GLY A 47 -5.04 20.44 5.88
N VAL A 48 -5.72 19.39 5.40
CA VAL A 48 -7.04 18.97 5.89
C VAL A 48 -6.92 18.26 7.24
N ILE A 49 -5.85 17.48 7.40
CA ILE A 49 -5.57 16.74 8.64
C ILE A 49 -4.49 17.51 9.40
N PRO A 50 -4.70 17.88 10.69
CA PRO A 50 -3.76 18.68 11.48
C PRO A 50 -2.50 17.90 11.92
N PHE A 51 -2.32 16.67 11.42
CA PHE A 51 -1.18 15.84 11.72
C PHE A 51 -0.09 16.05 10.66
N PRO A 52 1.18 16.28 11.04
CA PRO A 52 2.30 16.40 10.12
C PRO A 52 2.70 15.03 9.58
N LEU A 53 1.80 14.38 8.83
CA LEU A 53 2.07 13.16 8.06
C LEU A 53 2.70 13.57 6.73
N THR A 54 3.87 14.20 6.77
CA THR A 54 4.51 14.74 5.57
C THR A 54 5.87 14.10 5.35
N ARG A 55 5.85 12.85 4.85
CA ARG A 55 7.05 12.20 4.26
C ARG A 55 7.69 13.00 3.12
N PHE A 56 6.96 14.00 2.60
CA PHE A 56 7.35 14.87 1.50
C PHE A 56 7.83 16.26 1.95
N GLU A 57 7.83 16.56 3.25
CA GLU A 57 8.32 17.83 3.80
C GLU A 57 9.60 17.66 4.62
N VAL A 58 10.35 18.77 4.73
CA VAL A 58 11.66 18.83 5.40
C VAL A 58 11.52 19.00 6.92
N ALA A 59 10.38 19.54 7.40
CA ALA A 59 10.07 19.73 8.81
C ALA A 59 9.38 18.47 9.38
N TYR A 60 10.17 17.43 9.59
CA TYR A 60 9.72 16.07 9.85
C TYR A 60 9.42 15.79 11.33
N VAL A 61 8.23 15.24 11.64
CA VAL A 61 7.89 14.73 12.99
C VAL A 61 7.80 13.19 12.95
N PRO A 62 8.82 12.46 13.44
CA PRO A 62 8.95 11.02 13.22
C PRO A 62 7.86 10.15 13.82
N VAL A 63 7.21 10.63 14.88
CA VAL A 63 6.34 9.79 15.73
C VAL A 63 5.08 9.37 14.98
N TYR A 64 4.40 10.30 14.31
CA TYR A 64 3.15 10.02 13.62
C TYR A 64 3.36 9.11 12.41
N ASP A 65 4.40 9.36 11.62
CA ASP A 65 4.75 8.52 10.47
C ASP A 65 5.13 7.10 10.89
N THR A 66 5.82 6.94 12.02
CA THR A 66 6.14 5.61 12.58
C THR A 66 4.89 4.86 13.00
N LEU A 67 3.92 5.54 13.62
CA LEU A 67 2.63 4.93 14.00
C LEU A 67 1.83 4.49 12.78
N VAL A 68 1.79 5.31 11.73
CA VAL A 68 1.11 4.97 10.47
C VAL A 68 1.78 3.78 9.80
N GLU A 69 3.12 3.74 9.68
CA GLU A 69 3.81 2.56 9.14
C GLU A 69 3.58 1.31 10.00
N SER A 70 3.56 1.46 11.31
CA SER A 70 3.31 0.34 12.23
C SER A 70 1.90 -0.21 12.06
N ALA A 71 0.91 0.64 11.81
CA ALA A 71 -0.46 0.22 11.49
C ALA A 71 -0.54 -0.51 10.15
N LEU A 72 0.17 -0.02 9.12
CA LEU A 72 0.26 -0.72 7.83
C LEU A 72 0.95 -2.07 7.97
N LEU A 73 2.06 -2.12 8.71
CA LEU A 73 2.78 -3.35 9.02
C LEU A 73 1.83 -4.35 9.70
N ALA A 74 1.08 -3.92 10.72
CA ALA A 74 0.13 -4.78 11.41
C ALA A 74 -0.95 -5.34 10.46
N ALA A 75 -1.46 -4.53 9.54
CA ALA A 75 -2.41 -4.98 8.53
C ALA A 75 -1.82 -6.06 7.61
N PHE A 76 -0.60 -5.87 7.09
CA PHE A 76 0.05 -6.86 6.23
C PHE A 76 0.47 -8.12 7.00
N VAL A 77 0.93 -8.00 8.25
CA VAL A 77 1.21 -9.16 9.12
C VAL A 77 -0.08 -9.94 9.38
N PHE A 78 -1.19 -9.27 9.68
CA PHE A 78 -2.48 -9.93 9.82
C PHE A 78 -2.90 -10.67 8.54
N MET A 79 -2.72 -10.06 7.37
CA MET A 79 -2.96 -10.72 6.09
C MET A 79 -2.05 -11.93 5.87
N ALA A 80 -0.77 -11.82 6.20
CA ALA A 80 0.21 -12.88 6.07
C ALA A 80 -0.13 -14.09 6.96
N MET A 81 -0.63 -13.84 8.18
CA MET A 81 -1.05 -14.92 9.09
C MET A 81 -2.34 -15.61 8.66
N LYS A 82 -3.26 -14.89 7.99
CA LYS A 82 -4.58 -15.41 7.61
C LYS A 82 -4.62 -16.00 6.19
N GLY A 83 -3.72 -15.56 5.32
CA GLY A 83 -3.72 -15.89 3.90
C GLY A 83 -2.83 -17.09 3.55
N SER A 84 -3.16 -17.76 2.44
CA SER A 84 -2.31 -18.79 1.82
C SER A 84 -1.33 -18.24 0.78
N ARG A 85 -1.36 -16.93 0.50
CA ARG A 85 -0.49 -16.28 -0.48
C ARG A 85 0.78 -15.75 0.17
N TRP A 86 1.87 -15.78 -0.57
CA TRP A 86 3.18 -15.33 -0.09
C TRP A 86 3.36 -13.80 -0.15
N TRP A 87 2.66 -13.11 -1.06
CA TRP A 87 2.87 -11.68 -1.28
C TRP A 87 2.64 -10.79 -0.04
N PRO A 88 1.70 -11.07 0.89
CA PRO A 88 1.56 -10.28 2.12
C PRO A 88 2.77 -10.40 3.05
N PHE A 89 3.50 -11.52 3.02
CA PHE A 89 4.77 -11.65 3.75
C PHE A 89 5.84 -10.72 3.18
N ALA A 90 5.94 -10.63 1.84
CA ALA A 90 6.86 -9.70 1.19
C ALA A 90 6.48 -8.24 1.51
N ALA A 91 5.20 -7.90 1.44
CA ALA A 91 4.69 -6.58 1.83
C ALA A 91 5.02 -6.25 3.30
N ALA A 92 4.80 -7.21 4.22
CA ALA A 92 5.15 -7.04 5.63
C ALA A 92 6.65 -6.81 5.83
N ALA A 93 7.52 -7.55 5.13
CA ALA A 93 8.97 -7.34 5.20
C ALA A 93 9.38 -5.94 4.72
N VAL A 94 8.76 -5.45 3.63
CA VAL A 94 8.96 -4.08 3.15
C VAL A 94 8.52 -3.05 4.21
N MET A 95 7.40 -3.27 4.89
CA MET A 95 6.95 -2.38 5.97
C MET A 95 7.86 -2.43 7.20
N VAL A 96 8.43 -3.59 7.55
CA VAL A 96 9.45 -3.70 8.61
C VAL A 96 10.65 -2.82 8.26
N LEU A 97 11.15 -2.90 7.03
CA LEU A 97 12.24 -2.03 6.57
C LEU A 97 11.86 -0.53 6.67
N GLY A 98 10.61 -0.18 6.35
CA GLY A 98 10.07 1.17 6.50
C GLY A 98 10.12 1.67 7.94
N VAL A 99 9.65 0.86 8.89
CA VAL A 99 9.72 1.16 10.32
C VAL A 99 11.17 1.27 10.81
N LEU A 100 12.05 0.37 10.35
CA LEU A 100 13.47 0.40 10.73
C LEU A 100 14.19 1.65 10.25
N ILE A 101 13.80 2.24 9.11
CA ILE A 101 14.32 3.55 8.70
C ILE A 101 14.03 4.59 9.80
N TYR A 102 12.82 4.63 10.32
CA TYR A 102 12.48 5.59 11.39
C TYR A 102 13.20 5.31 12.71
N VAL A 103 13.42 4.04 13.04
CA VAL A 103 14.23 3.65 14.20
C VAL A 103 15.71 4.04 14.01
N ALA A 104 16.23 4.03 12.78
CA ALA A 104 17.63 4.36 12.49
C ALA A 104 17.93 5.86 12.45
N LEU A 105 16.97 6.71 12.08
CA LEU A 105 17.16 8.17 11.91
C LEU A 105 17.68 8.93 13.16
N PRO A 106 17.36 8.54 14.41
CA PRO A 106 17.98 9.12 15.60
C PRO A 106 19.48 8.85 15.72
N PHE A 107 19.93 7.68 15.24
CA PHE A 107 21.32 7.25 15.32
C PHE A 107 22.16 7.74 14.14
N VAL A 108 21.52 8.00 13.00
CA VAL A 108 22.19 8.37 11.75
C VAL A 108 21.59 9.66 11.16
N PRO A 109 21.78 10.82 11.82
CA PRO A 109 21.06 12.06 11.49
C PRO A 109 21.41 12.63 10.11
N HIS A 110 22.56 12.29 9.53
CA HIS A 110 22.96 12.73 8.19
C HIS A 110 22.13 12.07 7.06
N LEU A 111 21.35 11.04 7.35
CA LEU A 111 20.42 10.42 6.39
C LEU A 111 19.07 11.14 6.28
N ARG A 112 18.82 12.17 7.10
CA ARG A 112 17.59 12.96 7.05
C ARG A 112 17.45 13.73 5.73
N GLY A 113 16.21 13.93 5.30
CA GLY A 113 15.90 14.68 4.08
C GLY A 113 15.97 13.81 2.83
N ARG A 114 16.82 14.15 1.86
CA ARG A 114 16.82 13.50 0.52
C ARG A 114 17.10 11.99 0.55
N PRO A 115 18.10 11.48 1.31
CA PRO A 115 18.37 10.03 1.35
C PRO A 115 17.19 9.24 1.93
N GLN A 116 16.59 9.74 3.02
CA GLN A 116 15.38 9.18 3.62
C GLN A 116 14.22 9.13 2.62
N ILE A 117 13.93 10.23 1.92
CA ILE A 117 12.86 10.27 0.91
C ILE A 117 13.10 9.23 -0.19
N SER A 118 14.35 9.10 -0.67
CA SER A 118 14.71 8.11 -1.69
C SER A 118 14.50 6.68 -1.20
N ALA A 119 14.87 6.38 0.05
CA ALA A 119 14.69 5.06 0.63
C ALA A 119 13.19 4.70 0.73
N HIS A 120 12.36 5.62 1.20
CA HIS A 120 10.91 5.40 1.25
C HIS A 120 10.28 5.24 -0.13
N LEU A 121 10.71 6.01 -1.13
CA LEU A 121 10.23 5.82 -2.52
C LEU A 121 10.54 4.41 -3.01
N GLY A 122 11.76 3.91 -2.77
CA GLY A 122 12.13 2.53 -3.10
C GLY A 122 11.25 1.50 -2.40
N LEU A 123 10.95 1.70 -1.11
CA LEU A 123 10.07 0.80 -0.36
C LEU A 123 8.61 0.85 -0.83
N VAL A 124 8.08 2.03 -1.19
CA VAL A 124 6.73 2.14 -1.76
C VAL A 124 6.65 1.36 -3.07
N LEU A 125 7.64 1.49 -3.95
CA LEU A 125 7.68 0.73 -5.20
C LEU A 125 7.83 -0.78 -4.95
N ALA A 126 8.62 -1.18 -3.94
CA ALA A 126 8.73 -2.58 -3.55
C ALA A 126 7.40 -3.15 -3.02
N LEU A 127 6.66 -2.36 -2.26
CA LEU A 127 5.31 -2.70 -1.80
C LEU A 127 4.36 -2.88 -3.00
N ASP A 128 4.35 -1.93 -3.94
CA ASP A 128 3.54 -1.99 -5.15
C ASP A 128 3.84 -3.25 -5.96
N LEU A 129 5.14 -3.55 -6.16
CA LEU A 129 5.57 -4.76 -6.86
C LEU A 129 5.13 -6.04 -6.14
N SER A 130 5.17 -6.08 -4.81
CA SER A 130 4.69 -7.23 -4.06
C SER A 130 3.19 -7.48 -4.27
N LEU A 131 2.37 -6.42 -4.27
CA LEU A 131 0.94 -6.51 -4.53
C LEU A 131 0.66 -6.96 -5.98
N LEU A 132 1.37 -6.40 -6.95
CA LEU A 132 1.27 -6.82 -8.36
C LEU A 132 1.71 -8.27 -8.56
N ALA A 133 2.74 -8.73 -7.85
CA ALA A 133 3.17 -10.12 -7.90
C ALA A 133 2.07 -11.06 -7.40
N GLY A 134 1.34 -10.69 -6.34
CA GLY A 134 0.17 -11.42 -5.85
C GLY A 134 -0.96 -11.49 -6.89
N VAL A 135 -1.25 -10.37 -7.57
CA VAL A 135 -2.22 -10.35 -8.68
C VAL A 135 -1.75 -11.21 -9.85
N GLY A 136 -0.46 -11.16 -10.19
CA GLY A 136 0.17 -11.90 -11.27
C GLY A 136 0.16 -13.41 -11.04
N GLU A 137 0.58 -13.87 -9.86
CA GLU A 137 0.52 -15.28 -9.44
C GLU A 137 -0.88 -15.85 -9.63
N ARG A 138 -1.89 -15.13 -9.15
CA ARG A 138 -3.29 -15.52 -9.24
C ARG A 138 -3.78 -15.62 -10.68
N TRP A 139 -3.35 -14.69 -11.53
CA TRP A 139 -3.70 -14.70 -12.95
C TRP A 139 -3.04 -15.88 -13.68
N LEU A 140 -1.77 -16.17 -13.38
CA LEU A 140 -1.04 -17.32 -13.90
C LEU A 140 -1.65 -18.64 -13.43
N ALA A 141 -2.19 -18.69 -12.21
CA ALA A 141 -2.94 -19.83 -11.68
C ALA A 141 -4.34 -19.99 -12.29
N GLY A 142 -4.78 -19.07 -13.16
CA GLY A 142 -6.09 -19.12 -13.81
C GLY A 142 -7.27 -18.78 -12.89
N GLU A 143 -7.01 -18.27 -11.68
CA GLU A 143 -8.06 -17.98 -10.71
C GLU A 143 -8.89 -16.74 -11.13
N PRO A 144 -10.23 -16.81 -11.13
CA PRO A 144 -11.08 -15.73 -11.61
C PRO A 144 -11.06 -14.53 -10.67
N ALA A 145 -11.04 -13.30 -11.20
CA ALA A 145 -11.16 -12.07 -10.41
C ALA A 145 -12.47 -12.01 -9.61
N ALA A 146 -12.39 -11.44 -8.40
CA ALA A 146 -13.55 -11.30 -7.53
C ALA A 146 -14.67 -10.44 -8.18
N SER A 147 -14.31 -9.52 -9.08
CA SER A 147 -15.25 -8.76 -9.92
C SER A 147 -16.19 -9.64 -10.74
N ARG A 148 -15.72 -10.78 -11.27
CA ARG A 148 -16.54 -11.67 -12.10
C ARG A 148 -17.60 -12.41 -11.29
N LEU A 149 -17.30 -12.75 -10.04
CA LEU A 149 -18.25 -13.43 -9.14
C LEU A 149 -19.39 -12.50 -8.70
N ALA A 150 -19.13 -11.19 -8.55
CA ALA A 150 -20.16 -10.21 -8.20
C ALA A 150 -21.18 -10.00 -9.33
N ILE A 151 -20.71 -9.90 -10.59
CA ILE A 151 -21.57 -9.74 -11.78
C ILE A 151 -22.49 -10.95 -11.94
N TRP A 152 -22.00 -12.15 -11.65
CA TRP A 152 -22.81 -13.37 -11.79
C TRP A 152 -23.96 -13.39 -10.77
N ARG A 153 -23.71 -12.99 -9.51
CA ARG A 153 -24.76 -12.92 -8.46
C ARG A 153 -25.84 -11.89 -8.77
N SER A 154 -25.50 -10.71 -9.28
CA SER A 154 -26.51 -9.70 -9.65
C SER A 154 -27.39 -10.18 -10.80
N SER A 155 -26.80 -10.82 -11.82
CA SER A 155 -27.55 -11.36 -12.96
C SER A 155 -28.43 -12.56 -12.60
N ALA A 156 -28.06 -13.35 -11.58
CA ALA A 156 -28.89 -14.43 -11.07
C ALA A 156 -30.08 -13.89 -10.25
N GLN A 157 -29.88 -12.81 -9.50
CA GLN A 157 -30.91 -12.19 -8.67
C GLN A 157 -31.99 -11.48 -9.49
N GLU A 158 -31.63 -10.83 -10.61
CA GLU A 158 -32.59 -10.23 -11.56
C GLU A 158 -33.48 -11.28 -12.24
N ARG A 159 -32.99 -12.50 -12.50
CA ARG A 159 -33.79 -13.57 -13.11
C ARG A 159 -34.77 -14.25 -12.15
N SER A 160 -34.61 -14.02 -10.85
CA SER A 160 -35.48 -14.56 -9.80
C SER A 160 -36.50 -13.55 -9.25
N ALA A 161 -36.49 -12.31 -9.74
CA ALA A 161 -37.49 -11.31 -9.41
C ALA A 161 -38.78 -11.58 -10.24
N PRO A 162 -39.94 -11.83 -9.61
CA PRO A 162 -41.20 -12.15 -10.28
C PRO A 162 -41.84 -10.94 -10.99
#